data_AF-A0A0F2Q7F9-F1
#
_entry.id   AF-A0A0F2Q7F9-F1
#
_cell.length_a   1.000
_cell.length_b   1.000
_cell.length_c   1.000
_cell.angle_alpha   90.00
_cell.angle_beta   90.00
_cell.angle_gamma   90.00
#
_symmetry.space_group_name_H-M   'P 1'
#
loop_
_entity.id
_entity.type
_entity.pdbx_description
1 polymer ?
#
loop_
_entity_poly.entity_id
_entity_poly.type
_entity_poly.pdbx_seq_one_letter_code
_entity_poly.pdbx_strand_id
1 'polypeptide(L)'
;MGEDNVVKAMFLLRLLLAVISLIAALLMFKYKTITDALRINAFVGLVAPLIFISISAIGIANMAGKVSFTKLIITIIGVLLVLYGTTK
;
A
#
# COMPACT_ATOMS: atom_id res chain seq x y z
N MET A 1 -3.80 2.23 22.75
CA MET A 1 -4.17 3.59 22.26
C MET A 1 -5.68 3.73 22.40
N GLY A 2 -6.21 4.93 22.64
CA GLY A 2 -7.65 5.15 22.47
C GLY A 2 -8.07 4.95 21.01
N GLU A 3 -9.30 4.48 20.75
CA GLU A 3 -9.79 4.17 19.39
C GLU A 3 -9.59 5.33 18.43
N ASP A 4 -9.85 6.56 18.87
CA ASP A 4 -9.64 7.79 18.08
C ASP A 4 -8.20 7.94 17.57
N ASN A 5 -7.21 7.61 18.41
CA ASN A 5 -5.80 7.70 18.05
C ASN A 5 -5.41 6.61 17.06
N VAL A 6 -6.01 5.42 17.16
CA VAL A 6 -5.80 4.32 16.20
C VAL A 6 -6.39 4.68 14.84
N VAL A 7 -7.64 5.16 14.82
CA VAL A 7 -8.31 5.60 13.60
C VAL A 7 -7.56 6.76 12.96
N LYS A 8 -7.08 7.73 13.75
CA LYS A 8 -6.25 8.84 13.25
C LYS A 8 -4.96 8.32 12.60
N ALA A 9 -4.27 7.36 13.21
CA ALA A 9 -3.07 6.76 12.62
C ALA A 9 -3.40 6.03 11.30
N MET A 10 -4.48 5.26 11.25
CA MET A 10 -4.95 4.60 10.02
C MET A 10 -5.30 5.61 8.92
N PHE A 11 -5.99 6.69 9.27
CA PHE A 11 -6.33 7.79 8.37
C PHE A 11 -5.07 8.44 7.80
N LEU A 12 -4.10 8.80 8.64
CA LEU A 12 -2.88 9.46 8.21
C LEU A 12 -2.06 8.60 7.25
N LEU A 13 -1.96 7.29 7.50
CA LEU A 13 -1.32 6.36 6.59
C LEU A 13 -2.06 6.25 5.25
N ARG A 14 -3.39 6.23 5.26
CA ARG A 14 -4.21 6.22 4.03
C ARG A 14 -4.03 7.51 3.24
N LEU A 15 -4.00 8.65 3.92
CA LEU A 15 -3.77 9.95 3.33
C LEU A 15 -2.37 10.03 2.71
N LEU A 16 -1.35 9.50 3.39
CA LEU A 16 0.01 9.41 2.86
C LEU A 16 0.05 8.63 1.54
N LEU A 17 -0.58 7.45 1.48
CA LEU A 17 -0.65 6.67 0.23
C LEU A 17 -1.38 7.45 -0.87
N ALA A 18 -2.47 8.12 -0.55
CA ALA A 18 -3.21 8.92 -1.53
C ALA A 18 -2.35 10.05 -2.12
N VAL A 19 -1.58 10.75 -1.28
CA VAL A 19 -0.65 11.81 -1.72
C VAL A 19 0.47 11.22 -2.59
N ILE A 20 1.06 10.09 -2.21
CA ILE A 20 2.09 9.41 -3.02
C ILE A 20 1.55 9.04 -4.40
N SER A 21 0.34 8.45 -4.45
CA SER A 21 -0.32 8.09 -5.72
C SER A 21 -0.65 9.30 -6.57
N LEU A 22 -1.07 10.41 -5.96
CA LEU A 22 -1.33 11.66 -6.66
C LEU A 22 -0.04 12.22 -7.28
N ILE A 23 1.05 12.28 -6.50
CA ILE A 23 2.36 12.72 -7.00
C ILE A 23 2.82 11.83 -8.14
N ALA A 24 2.68 10.51 -8.01
CA ALA A 24 3.03 9.57 -9.07
C ALA A 24 2.24 9.83 -10.35
N ALA A 25 0.93 10.04 -10.27
CA ALA A 25 0.10 10.37 -11.43
C ALA A 25 0.54 11.69 -12.10
N LEU A 26 0.87 12.72 -11.31
CA LEU A 26 1.40 13.98 -11.82
C LEU A 26 2.77 13.80 -12.50
N LEU A 27 3.65 12.94 -11.97
CA LEU A 27 4.93 12.62 -12.59
C LEU A 27 4.76 11.83 -13.90
N MET A 28 3.83 10.86 -13.96
CA MET A 28 3.51 10.15 -15.21
C MET A 28 3.05 11.15 -16.29
N PHE A 29 2.18 12.09 -15.93
CA PHE A 29 1.69 13.13 -16.83
C PHE A 29 2.81 14.09 -17.27
N LYS A 30 3.77 14.39 -16.38
CA LYS A 30 4.92 15.25 -16.67
C LYS A 30 5.89 14.61 -17.68
N TYR A 31 6.25 13.34 -17.50
CA TYR A 31 7.30 12.70 -18.31
C TYR A 31 6.83 12.18 -19.66
N LYS A 32 5.53 11.87 -19.82
CA LYS A 32 4.88 11.50 -21.10
C LYS A 32 5.54 10.35 -21.87
N THR A 33 6.34 9.50 -21.22
CA THR A 33 6.86 8.27 -21.82
C THR A 33 6.23 7.05 -21.15
N ILE A 34 5.99 5.99 -21.93
CA ILE A 34 5.47 4.72 -21.41
C ILE A 34 6.45 4.10 -20.42
N THR A 35 7.75 4.17 -20.71
CA THR A 35 8.80 3.60 -19.85
C THR A 35 8.84 4.26 -18.47
N ASP A 36 8.76 5.59 -18.39
CA ASP A 36 8.74 6.29 -17.10
C ASP A 36 7.43 6.03 -16.35
N ALA A 37 6.30 5.99 -17.07
CA ALA A 37 5.01 5.65 -16.46
C ALA A 37 5.01 4.25 -15.83
N LEU A 38 5.57 3.24 -16.52
CA LEU A 38 5.70 1.88 -15.98
C LEU A 38 6.63 1.82 -14.76
N ARG A 39 7.76 2.54 -14.78
CA ARG A 39 8.69 2.61 -13.63
C ARG A 39 8.02 3.24 -12.41
N ILE A 40 7.31 4.35 -12.60
CA ILE A 40 6.57 5.02 -11.52
C ILE A 40 5.46 4.10 -10.99
N ASN A 41 4.72 3.43 -11.88
CA ASN A 41 3.63 2.53 -11.49
C ASN A 41 4.15 1.32 -10.71
N ALA A 42 5.30 0.77 -11.10
CA ALA A 42 5.95 -0.32 -10.38
C ALA A 42 6.34 0.12 -8.95
N PHE A 43 6.89 1.34 -8.80
CA PHE A 43 7.21 1.88 -7.47
C PHE A 43 5.96 2.04 -6.59
N VAL A 44 4.90 2.67 -7.10
CA VAL A 44 3.64 2.82 -6.36
C VAL A 44 3.02 1.46 -6.04
N GLY A 45 3.10 0.51 -6.97
CA GLY A 45 2.65 -0.86 -6.81
C GLY A 45 3.35 -1.62 -5.69
N LEU A 46 4.57 -1.21 -5.30
CA LEU A 46 5.28 -1.74 -4.13
C LEU A 46 4.95 -1.00 -2.84
N VAL A 47 4.80 0.32 -2.89
CA VAL A 47 4.48 1.16 -1.72
C VAL A 47 3.05 0.90 -1.22
N ALA A 48 2.09 0.71 -2.12
CA ALA A 48 0.68 0.52 -1.77
C ALA A 48 0.44 -0.72 -0.86
N PRO A 49 0.97 -1.92 -1.17
CA PRO A 49 0.88 -3.07 -0.28
C PRO A 49 1.53 -2.85 1.09
N LEU A 50 2.69 -2.19 1.15
CA LEU A 50 3.38 -1.91 2.42
C LEU A 50 2.50 -1.05 3.33
N ILE A 51 1.97 0.06 2.81
CA ILE A 51 1.09 0.94 3.58
C ILE A 51 -0.21 0.23 3.96
N PHE A 52 -0.79 -0.59 3.06
CA PHE A 52 -1.99 -1.37 3.35
C PHE A 52 -1.76 -2.38 4.50
N ILE A 53 -0.63 -3.09 4.49
CA ILE A 53 -0.25 -4.01 5.58
C ILE A 53 -0.09 -3.22 6.88
N SER A 54 0.57 -2.06 6.88
CA SER A 54 0.72 -1.23 8.09
C SER A 54 -0.62 -0.77 8.66
N ILE A 55 -1.53 -0.27 7.82
CA ILE A 55 -2.89 0.13 8.23
C ILE A 55 -3.63 -1.06 8.83
N SER A 56 -3.58 -2.21 8.15
CA SER A 56 -4.24 -3.44 8.59
C SER A 56 -3.64 -3.96 9.89
N ALA A 57 -2.31 -3.92 10.04
CA ALA A 57 -1.63 -4.34 11.25
C ALA A 57 -2.02 -3.45 12.44
N ILE A 58 -2.04 -2.12 12.26
CA ILE A 58 -2.49 -1.19 13.31
C ILE A 58 -3.94 -1.45 13.70
N GLY A 59 -4.83 -1.60 12.71
CA GLY A 59 -6.24 -1.88 12.95
C GLY A 59 -6.41 -3.19 13.72
N ILE A 60 -5.83 -4.28 13.22
CA ILE A 60 -6.08 -5.60 13.80
C ILE A 60 -5.31 -5.82 15.11
N ALA A 61 -4.11 -5.24 15.29
CA ALA A 61 -3.40 -5.27 16.57
C ALA A 61 -4.19 -4.60 17.70
N ASN A 62 -5.00 -3.58 17.36
CA ASN A 62 -5.90 -2.92 18.31
C ASN A 62 -7.28 -3.60 18.39
N MET A 63 -7.65 -4.44 17.41
CA MET A 63 -8.77 -5.40 17.51
C MET A 63 -8.29 -6.69 18.19
N ALA A 64 -8.07 -6.65 19.51
CA ALA A 64 -7.62 -7.81 20.29
C ALA A 64 -8.32 -9.12 19.85
N GLY A 65 -7.57 -10.02 19.20
CA GLY A 65 -7.97 -11.42 18.98
C GLY A 65 -8.40 -11.87 17.57
N LYS A 66 -8.32 -11.09 16.48
CA LYS A 66 -8.83 -11.56 15.14
C LYS A 66 -7.97 -11.24 13.90
N VAL A 67 -6.63 -11.30 13.96
CA VAL A 67 -5.87 -11.50 12.71
C VAL A 67 -5.88 -13.00 12.40
N SER A 68 -6.67 -13.42 11.43
CA SER A 68 -6.49 -14.75 10.84
C SER A 68 -5.16 -14.75 10.07
N PHE A 69 -4.24 -15.65 10.44
CA PHE A 69 -2.95 -15.87 9.76
C PHE A 69 -3.11 -16.02 8.24
N THR A 70 -4.26 -16.53 7.80
CA THR A 70 -4.67 -16.65 6.40
C THR A 70 -4.69 -15.31 5.66
N LYS A 71 -5.17 -14.22 6.29
CA LYS A 71 -5.24 -12.89 5.65
C LYS A 71 -3.85 -12.31 5.39
N LEU A 72 -2.90 -12.60 6.29
CA LEU A 72 -1.51 -12.19 6.13
C LEU A 72 -0.86 -12.93 4.94
N ILE A 73 -1.04 -14.26 4.87
CA ILE A 73 -0.51 -15.09 3.77
C ILE A 73 -1.06 -14.63 2.42
N ILE A 74 -2.37 -14.39 2.30
CA ILE A 74 -2.98 -13.94 1.04
C ILE A 74 -2.41 -12.60 0.59
N THR A 75 -2.15 -11.68 1.53
CA THR A 75 -1.58 -10.37 1.21
C THR A 75 -0.14 -10.51 0.70
N ILE A 76 0.67 -11.37 1.32
CA ILE A 76 2.04 -11.66 0.88
C ILE A 76 2.02 -12.29 -0.53
N ILE A 77 1.11 -13.24 -0.79
CA ILE A 77 0.95 -13.86 -2.12
C ILE A 77 0.62 -12.80 -3.17
N GLY A 78 -0.28 -11.86 -2.87
CA GLY A 78 -0.61 -10.76 -3.78
C GLY A 78 0.61 -9.91 -4.17
N VAL A 79 1.50 -9.61 -3.21
CA VAL A 79 2.76 -8.89 -3.48
C VAL A 79 3.69 -9.70 -4.37
N LEU A 80 3.84 -11.00 -4.08
CA LEU A 80 4.69 -11.89 -4.87
C LEU A 80 4.20 -12.04 -6.32
N LEU A 81 2.88 -12.06 -6.54
CA LEU A 81 2.29 -12.11 -7.88
C LEU A 81 2.54 -10.83 -8.68
N VAL A 82 2.47 -9.64 -8.06
CA VAL A 82 2.80 -8.37 -8.71
C VAL A 82 4.27 -8.32 -9.12
N LEU A 83 5.17 -8.78 -8.23
CA LEU A 83 6.60 -8.89 -8.52
C LEU A 83 6.87 -9.86 -9.68
N TYR A 84 6.23 -11.03 -9.66
CA TYR A 84 6.36 -12.03 -10.71
C TYR A 84 5.85 -11.52 -12.06
N GLY A 85 4.64 -10.93 -12.12
CA GLY A 85 4.05 -10.40 -13.35
C GLY A 85 4.74 -9.17 -13.93
N THR A 86 5.63 -8.52 -13.17
CA THR A 86 6.45 -7.38 -13.63
C THR A 86 7.90 -7.79 -13.94
N THR A 87 8.24 -9.06 -13.70
CA THR A 87 9.51 -9.64 -14.14
C THR A 87 9.42 -9.92 -15.66
N LYS A 88 10.52 -9.70 -16.38
CA LYS A 88 10.62 -9.82 -17.85
C LYS A 88 10.17 -11.17 -18.39
#